data_AF-A0A9W8YKH7-F1
#
_entry.id   AF-A0A9W8YKH7-F1
#
_cell.length_a   1.000
_cell.length_b   1.000
_cell.length_c   1.000
_cell.angle_alpha   90.00
_cell.angle_beta   90.00
_cell.angle_gamma   90.00
#
_symmetry.space_group_name_H-M   'P 1'
#
loop_
_entity.id
_entity.type
_entity.pdbx_description
1 polymer ?
#
loop_
_entity_poly.entity_id
_entity_poly.type
_entity_poly.pdbx_seq_one_letter_code
_entity_poly.pdbx_strand_id
1 'polypeptide(L)'
;MRFNAALLLPLAATATPLARSTGPDPSQITISQTSFSGNGCPQGTVSTSYSADKTLVTFGFDSFQTYIGPGTTVADRSKNCQLHLTLNYPGGFQYSLVDSTYHGYAQMDTGVTGTFYSTYYFSQDAAATTTTKAVLTGGGLWAAGQVYTKQVCDY
;
A
#
# COMPACT_ATOMS: atom_id res chain seq x y z
N MET A 1 60.26 18.47 -41.94
CA MET A 1 58.83 18.75 -42.27
C MET A 1 58.06 18.91 -40.97
N ARG A 2 57.18 19.92 -40.92
CA ARG A 2 56.65 20.57 -39.71
C ARG A 2 55.52 19.74 -39.07
N PHE A 3 55.58 19.52 -37.75
CA PHE A 3 54.50 18.94 -36.94
C PHE A 3 53.48 20.03 -36.61
N ASN A 4 52.22 19.87 -37.04
CA ASN A 4 51.11 20.72 -36.63
C ASN A 4 50.38 20.06 -35.45
N ALA A 5 50.57 20.61 -34.24
CA ALA A 5 49.73 20.30 -33.08
C ALA A 5 48.47 21.16 -33.14
N ALA A 6 47.31 20.53 -33.37
CA ALA A 6 46.02 21.19 -33.25
C ALA A 6 45.57 21.13 -31.78
N LEU A 7 45.50 22.29 -31.13
CA LEU A 7 45.02 22.45 -29.75
C LEU A 7 43.48 22.49 -29.79
N LEU A 8 42.82 21.43 -29.28
CA LEU A 8 41.37 21.39 -29.11
C LEU A 8 41.01 22.02 -27.75
N LEU A 9 40.32 23.16 -27.75
CA LEU A 9 39.77 23.76 -26.53
C LEU A 9 38.52 22.98 -26.06
N PRO A 10 38.39 22.66 -24.76
CA PRO A 10 37.16 22.08 -24.23
C PRO A 10 36.06 23.14 -24.16
N LEU A 11 34.93 22.90 -24.83
CA LEU A 11 33.70 23.66 -24.63
C LEU A 11 33.22 23.44 -23.19
N ALA A 12 33.33 24.45 -22.34
CA ALA A 12 32.72 24.43 -21.02
C ALA A 12 31.20 24.55 -21.18
N ALA A 13 30.48 23.44 -21.01
CA ALA A 13 29.03 23.43 -20.96
C ALA A 13 28.57 24.11 -19.66
N THR A 14 27.93 25.27 -19.75
CA THR A 14 27.22 25.88 -18.64
C THR A 14 25.96 25.06 -18.37
N ALA A 15 25.98 24.21 -17.34
CA ALA A 15 24.80 23.51 -16.88
C ALA A 15 23.80 24.53 -16.31
N THR A 16 22.70 24.77 -17.02
CA THR A 16 21.57 25.53 -16.47
C THR A 16 20.94 24.68 -15.36
N PRO A 17 20.74 25.22 -14.14
CA PRO A 17 20.04 24.49 -13.11
C PRO A 17 18.61 24.23 -13.60
N LEU A 18 18.23 22.96 -13.73
CA LEU A 18 16.84 22.58 -13.94
C LEU A 18 16.03 23.18 -12.80
N ALA A 19 15.08 24.04 -13.13
CA ALA A 19 14.11 24.55 -12.17
C ALA A 19 13.48 23.34 -11.47
N ARG A 20 13.59 23.30 -10.14
CA ARG A 20 12.98 22.24 -9.35
C ARG A 20 11.48 22.43 -9.48
N SER A 21 10.84 21.57 -10.28
CA SER A 21 9.39 21.51 -10.38
C SER A 21 8.84 21.42 -8.96
N THR A 22 8.15 22.46 -8.50
CA THR A 22 7.24 22.34 -7.37
C THR A 22 6.29 21.22 -7.75
N GLY A 23 6.13 20.22 -6.88
CA GLY A 23 5.25 19.08 -7.15
C GLY A 23 3.85 19.52 -7.63
N PRO A 24 3.07 18.60 -8.21
CA PRO A 24 1.74 18.94 -8.68
C PRO A 24 0.94 19.48 -7.50
N ASP A 25 -0.02 20.36 -7.79
CA ASP A 25 -0.94 20.83 -6.76
C ASP A 25 -1.62 19.60 -6.11
N PRO A 26 -1.50 19.38 -4.79
CA PRO A 26 -2.07 18.22 -4.13
C PRO A 26 -3.58 18.07 -4.35
N SER A 27 -4.30 19.17 -4.62
CA SER A 27 -5.73 19.14 -4.94
C SER A 27 -6.04 18.45 -6.28
N GLN A 28 -5.04 18.23 -7.14
CA GLN A 28 -5.16 17.51 -8.40
C GLN A 28 -4.97 16.00 -8.24
N ILE A 29 -4.55 15.52 -7.06
CA ILE A 29 -4.35 14.10 -6.77
C ILE A 29 -5.56 13.59 -6.00
N THR A 30 -6.43 12.84 -6.66
CA THR A 30 -7.67 12.34 -6.05
C THR A 30 -7.92 10.89 -6.37
N ILE A 31 -8.57 10.17 -5.46
CA ILE A 31 -9.08 8.82 -5.69
C ILE A 31 -10.41 8.95 -6.43
N SER A 32 -10.44 8.50 -7.68
CA SER A 32 -11.60 8.65 -8.55
C SER A 32 -12.55 7.45 -8.48
N GLN A 33 -11.99 6.24 -8.33
CA GLN A 33 -12.76 5.01 -8.23
C GLN A 33 -12.06 4.00 -7.33
N THR A 34 -12.86 3.13 -6.72
CA THR A 34 -12.39 1.98 -5.95
C THR A 34 -13.15 0.73 -6.34
N SER A 35 -12.47 -0.39 -6.38
CA SER A 35 -13.10 -1.71 -6.43
C SER A 35 -12.30 -2.70 -5.60
N PHE A 36 -12.84 -3.90 -5.41
CA PHE A 36 -12.19 -4.93 -4.61
C PHE A 36 -12.49 -6.32 -5.16
N SER A 37 -11.57 -7.24 -4.92
CA SER A 37 -11.68 -8.63 -5.36
C SER A 37 -10.96 -9.57 -4.40
N GLY A 38 -11.47 -10.79 -4.27
CA GLY A 38 -10.85 -11.82 -3.44
C GLY A 38 -11.86 -12.49 -2.51
N ASN A 39 -11.48 -13.62 -1.93
CA ASN A 39 -12.34 -14.38 -1.03
C ASN A 39 -12.51 -13.74 0.35
N GLY A 40 -11.66 -12.76 0.70
CA GLY A 40 -11.73 -12.00 1.94
C GLY A 40 -12.63 -10.75 1.87
N CYS A 41 -13.04 -10.34 0.68
CA CYS A 41 -13.97 -9.24 0.50
C CYS A 41 -15.05 -9.58 -0.54
N PRO A 42 -15.96 -10.52 -0.21
CA PRO A 42 -17.12 -10.80 -1.04
C PRO A 42 -17.95 -9.53 -1.33
N GLN A 43 -18.67 -9.54 -2.44
CA GLN A 43 -19.57 -8.43 -2.81
C GLN A 43 -20.62 -8.20 -1.71
N GLY A 44 -20.83 -6.93 -1.36
CA GLY A 44 -21.76 -6.51 -0.30
C GLY A 44 -21.20 -6.59 1.13
N THR A 45 -19.94 -6.98 1.31
CA THR A 45 -19.29 -7.08 2.64
C THR A 45 -18.23 -6.01 2.90
N VAL A 46 -18.05 -5.11 1.94
CA VAL A 46 -17.10 -4.00 2.04
C VAL A 46 -17.85 -2.69 1.92
N SER A 47 -17.69 -1.84 2.92
CA SER A 47 -18.09 -0.44 2.88
C SER A 47 -16.91 0.42 2.44
N THR A 48 -17.20 1.53 1.76
CA THR A 48 -16.16 2.46 1.29
C THR A 48 -16.60 3.89 1.61
N SER A 49 -15.68 4.66 2.18
CA SER A 49 -15.87 6.08 2.47
C SER A 49 -14.62 6.86 2.06
N TYR A 50 -14.81 8.13 1.71
CA TYR A 50 -13.76 9.01 1.22
C TYR A 50 -13.69 10.25 2.09
N SER A 51 -12.49 10.81 2.25
CA SER A 51 -12.32 12.17 2.76
C SER A 51 -12.94 13.20 1.80
N ALA A 52 -13.23 14.40 2.31
CA ALA A 52 -13.87 15.46 1.51
C ALA A 52 -13.03 15.87 0.28
N ASP A 53 -11.71 15.84 0.40
CA ASP A 53 -10.73 16.11 -0.66
C ASP A 53 -10.40 14.88 -1.52
N LYS A 54 -10.96 13.70 -1.20
CA LYS A 54 -10.72 12.42 -1.88
C LYS A 54 -9.26 11.97 -1.94
N THR A 55 -8.44 12.41 -0.99
CA THR A 55 -7.04 11.96 -0.87
C THR A 55 -6.92 10.72 0.01
N LEU A 56 -7.94 10.44 0.83
CA LEU A 56 -8.01 9.30 1.73
C LEU A 56 -9.27 8.47 1.46
N VAL A 57 -9.10 7.15 1.51
CA VAL A 57 -10.19 6.17 1.43
C VAL A 57 -10.11 5.23 2.63
N THR A 58 -11.27 4.95 3.21
CA THR A 58 -11.43 3.98 4.29
C THR A 58 -12.34 2.86 3.84
N PHE A 59 -11.86 1.62 3.98
CA PHE A 59 -12.63 0.40 3.71
C PHE A 59 -13.02 -0.26 5.04
N GLY A 60 -14.31 -0.52 5.22
CA GLY A 60 -14.81 -1.37 6.31
C GLY A 60 -15.07 -2.78 5.78
N PHE A 61 -14.71 -3.81 6.56
CA PHE A 61 -14.84 -5.20 6.15
C PHE A 61 -15.71 -5.99 7.12
N ASP A 62 -16.78 -6.59 6.60
CA ASP A 62 -17.69 -7.43 7.39
C ASP A 62 -17.35 -8.93 7.26
N SER A 63 -16.48 -9.30 6.33
CA SER A 63 -16.16 -10.71 6.02
C SER A 63 -14.68 -10.98 5.75
N PHE A 64 -13.80 -10.05 6.13
CA PHE A 64 -12.35 -10.26 6.08
C PHE A 64 -11.85 -10.86 7.39
N GLN A 65 -12.01 -12.17 7.53
CA GLN A 65 -11.73 -12.88 8.78
C GLN A 65 -11.24 -14.31 8.55
N THR A 66 -10.32 -14.75 9.40
CA THR A 66 -9.74 -16.09 9.34
C THR A 66 -10.01 -16.85 10.63
N TYR A 67 -10.24 -18.15 10.50
CA TYR A 67 -10.47 -19.06 11.61
C TYR A 67 -9.62 -20.32 11.46
N ILE A 68 -9.24 -20.89 12.60
CA ILE A 68 -8.64 -22.22 12.70
C ILE A 68 -9.32 -23.00 13.82
N GLY A 69 -9.22 -24.33 13.79
CA GLY A 69 -9.75 -25.21 14.82
C GLY A 69 -10.85 -26.14 14.31
N PRO A 70 -11.45 -26.95 15.20
CA PRO A 70 -12.53 -27.88 14.86
C PRO A 70 -13.69 -27.17 14.16
N GLY A 71 -14.24 -27.78 13.11
CA GLY A 71 -15.37 -27.22 12.36
C GLY A 71 -15.02 -26.14 11.32
N THR A 72 -13.75 -25.74 11.22
CA THR A 72 -13.27 -24.82 10.16
C THR A 72 -12.77 -25.58 8.93
N THR A 73 -12.86 -24.94 7.76
CA THR A 73 -12.33 -25.46 6.51
C THR A 73 -10.93 -24.91 6.23
N VAL A 74 -10.23 -25.49 5.25
CA VAL A 74 -8.93 -24.95 4.80
C VAL A 74 -9.08 -23.52 4.28
N ALA A 75 -10.21 -23.18 3.66
CA ALA A 75 -10.48 -21.85 3.12
C ALA A 75 -10.74 -20.79 4.20
N ASP A 76 -10.96 -21.19 5.46
CA ASP A 76 -11.12 -20.27 6.59
C ASP A 76 -9.77 -19.83 7.16
N ARG A 77 -8.70 -20.58 6.89
CA ARG A 77 -7.36 -20.31 7.45
C ARG A 77 -6.64 -19.14 6.78
N SER A 78 -7.11 -18.73 5.60
CA SER A 78 -6.51 -17.63 4.83
C SER A 78 -7.57 -16.92 4.01
N LYS A 79 -7.56 -15.59 4.10
CA LYS A 79 -8.36 -14.70 3.27
C LYS A 79 -7.43 -13.73 2.55
N ASN A 80 -7.75 -13.45 1.30
CA ASN A 80 -7.11 -12.42 0.52
C ASN A 80 -8.17 -11.43 0.04
N CYS A 81 -7.87 -10.14 0.21
CA CYS A 81 -8.62 -9.08 -0.43
C CYS A 81 -7.63 -8.16 -1.14
N GLN A 82 -7.89 -7.92 -2.42
CA GLN A 82 -7.19 -6.96 -3.23
C GLN A 82 -8.08 -5.74 -3.40
N LEU A 83 -7.54 -4.59 -3.01
CA LEU A 83 -8.16 -3.28 -3.19
C LEU A 83 -7.58 -2.63 -4.44
N HIS A 84 -8.44 -2.16 -5.34
CA HIS A 84 -8.06 -1.49 -6.56
C HIS A 84 -8.45 -0.02 -6.43
N LEU A 85 -7.49 0.87 -6.58
CA LEU A 85 -7.69 2.32 -6.50
C LEU A 85 -7.31 2.94 -7.84
N THR A 86 -8.24 3.68 -8.44
CA THR A 86 -7.98 4.51 -9.60
C THR A 86 -7.69 5.93 -9.11
N LEU A 87 -6.54 6.47 -9.46
CA LEU A 87 -6.14 7.82 -9.11
C LEU A 87 -6.22 8.74 -10.32
N ASN A 88 -6.67 9.97 -10.09
CA ASN A 88 -6.50 11.10 -11.00
C ASN A 88 -5.29 11.90 -10.53
N TYR A 89 -4.34 12.18 -11.43
CA TYR A 89 -3.17 13.00 -11.14
C TYR A 89 -2.57 13.56 -12.45
N PRO A 90 -1.81 14.68 -12.40
CA PRO A 90 -1.15 15.22 -13.58
C PRO A 90 -0.04 14.29 -14.09
N GLY A 91 0.03 14.13 -15.41
CA GLY A 91 1.11 13.35 -16.04
C GLY A 91 2.49 13.95 -15.76
N GLY A 92 3.52 13.10 -15.71
CA GLY A 92 4.91 13.50 -15.47
C GLY A 92 5.34 13.50 -14.00
N PHE A 93 4.48 13.06 -13.08
CA PHE A 93 4.79 12.89 -11.68
C PHE A 93 4.69 11.43 -11.23
N GLN A 94 5.46 11.09 -10.19
CA GLN A 94 5.35 9.83 -9.47
C GLN A 94 4.60 10.07 -8.17
N TYR A 95 3.81 9.10 -7.75
CA TYR A 95 3.07 9.12 -6.50
C TYR A 95 3.41 7.87 -5.70
N SER A 96 3.28 7.98 -4.38
CA SER A 96 3.53 6.89 -3.45
C SER A 96 2.39 6.80 -2.45
N LEU A 97 2.12 5.60 -1.97
CA LEU A 97 1.32 5.42 -0.77
C LEU A 97 2.12 5.96 0.42
N VAL A 98 1.55 6.93 1.16
CA VAL A 98 2.23 7.58 2.29
C VAL A 98 2.05 6.76 3.57
N ASP A 99 0.81 6.41 3.90
CA ASP A 99 0.48 5.63 5.09
C ASP A 99 -0.64 4.63 4.78
N SER A 100 -0.66 3.55 5.55
CA SER A 100 -1.80 2.65 5.61
C SER A 100 -2.03 2.19 7.05
N THR A 101 -3.23 2.47 7.55
CA THR A 101 -3.66 2.08 8.89
C THR A 101 -4.65 0.93 8.83
N TYR A 102 -4.40 -0.09 9.65
CA TYR A 102 -5.25 -1.26 9.81
C TYR A 102 -5.80 -1.30 11.23
N HIS A 103 -7.13 -1.39 11.34
CA HIS A 103 -7.80 -1.68 12.60
C HIS A 103 -8.37 -3.09 12.53
N GLY A 104 -8.18 -3.86 13.58
CA GLY A 104 -8.65 -5.24 13.63
C GLY A 104 -8.90 -5.75 15.02
N TYR A 105 -9.40 -6.97 15.08
CA TYR A 105 -9.55 -7.77 16.29
C TYR A 105 -8.83 -9.10 16.11
N ALA A 106 -8.18 -9.59 17.16
CA ALA A 106 -7.60 -10.92 17.16
C ALA A 106 -7.87 -11.61 18.49
N GLN A 107 -8.32 -12.86 18.41
CA GLN A 107 -8.41 -13.78 19.53
C GLN A 107 -7.81 -15.12 19.09
N MET A 108 -6.78 -15.57 19.78
CA MET A 108 -6.00 -16.74 19.39
C MET A 108 -5.45 -17.45 20.62
N ASP A 109 -5.62 -18.78 20.64
CA ASP A 109 -5.09 -19.64 21.70
C ASP A 109 -3.55 -19.67 21.70
N THR A 110 -2.96 -20.06 22.82
CA THR A 110 -1.51 -20.24 22.93
C THR A 110 -0.99 -21.22 21.88
N GLY A 111 0.07 -20.82 21.16
CA GLY A 111 0.68 -21.61 20.09
C GLY A 111 0.09 -21.37 18.69
N VAL A 112 -1.01 -20.62 18.59
CA VAL A 112 -1.56 -20.16 17.30
C VAL A 112 -0.79 -18.94 16.82
N THR A 113 -0.53 -18.83 15.52
CA THR A 113 0.09 -17.64 14.92
C THR A 113 -0.78 -17.11 13.79
N GLY A 114 -1.19 -15.85 13.90
CA GLY A 114 -1.81 -15.09 12.82
C GLY A 114 -0.75 -14.28 12.08
N THR A 115 -0.81 -14.25 10.76
CA THR A 115 0.05 -13.39 9.95
C THR A 115 -0.81 -12.54 9.03
N PHE A 116 -0.58 -11.24 9.04
CA PHE A 116 -1.26 -10.27 8.19
C PHE A 116 -0.25 -9.62 7.25
N TYR A 117 -0.51 -9.71 5.96
CA TYR A 117 0.33 -9.17 4.91
C TYR A 117 -0.36 -7.97 4.25
N SER A 118 0.39 -6.90 4.04
CA SER A 118 -0.05 -5.77 3.23
C SER A 118 0.93 -5.57 2.09
N THR A 119 0.44 -5.74 0.88
CA THR A 119 1.23 -5.67 -0.35
C THR A 119 0.72 -4.52 -1.21
N TYR A 120 1.63 -3.63 -1.61
CA TYR A 120 1.34 -2.43 -2.39
C TYR A 120 2.17 -2.44 -3.67
N TYR A 121 1.52 -2.14 -4.77
CA TYR A 121 2.14 -2.01 -6.08
C TYR A 121 1.29 -1.08 -6.95
N PHE A 122 1.89 -0.55 -8.00
CA PHE A 122 1.18 0.23 -9.00
C PHE A 122 0.99 -0.62 -10.25
N SER A 123 -0.19 -0.61 -10.86
CA SER A 123 -0.48 -1.46 -12.02
C SER A 123 0.48 -1.26 -13.20
N GLN A 124 1.02 -0.04 -13.32
CA GLN A 124 2.02 0.33 -14.33
C GLN A 124 3.45 -0.18 -14.03
N ASP A 125 3.73 -0.61 -12.80
CA ASP A 125 5.00 -1.21 -12.38
C ASP A 125 4.75 -2.23 -11.26
N ALA A 126 4.08 -3.33 -11.60
CA ALA A 126 3.76 -4.37 -10.63
C ALA A 126 5.01 -5.08 -10.08
N ALA A 127 6.15 -4.98 -10.76
CA ALA A 127 7.41 -5.53 -10.28
C ALA A 127 7.95 -4.73 -9.07
N ALA A 128 7.71 -3.42 -9.03
CA ALA A 128 8.00 -2.56 -7.88
C ALA A 128 6.95 -2.73 -6.77
N THR A 129 7.02 -3.87 -6.09
CA THR A 129 6.12 -4.23 -4.98
C THR A 129 6.79 -3.99 -3.61
N THR A 130 6.03 -3.41 -2.68
CA THR A 130 6.39 -3.36 -1.26
C THR A 130 5.43 -4.21 -0.44
N THR A 131 5.95 -5.16 0.35
CA THR A 131 5.14 -5.98 1.26
C THR A 131 5.57 -5.77 2.70
N THR A 132 4.59 -5.54 3.58
CA THR A 132 4.79 -5.53 5.02
C THR A 132 4.08 -6.71 5.67
N LYS A 133 4.59 -7.14 6.83
CA LYS A 133 4.12 -8.31 7.56
C LYS A 133 3.95 -7.97 9.02
N ALA A 134 2.75 -8.18 9.55
CA ALA A 134 2.47 -8.22 10.97
C ALA A 134 2.28 -9.67 11.42
N VAL A 135 2.90 -10.04 12.54
CA VAL A 135 2.77 -11.37 13.15
C VAL A 135 2.15 -11.20 14.53
N LEU A 136 1.05 -11.92 14.77
CA LEU A 136 0.35 -11.96 16.05
C LEU A 136 0.50 -13.37 16.62
N THR A 137 1.11 -13.49 17.79
CA THR A 137 1.32 -14.78 18.46
C THR A 137 0.26 -14.95 19.54
N GLY A 138 -0.56 -15.99 19.42
CA GLY A 138 -1.67 -16.31 20.31
C GLY A 138 -1.23 -16.67 21.74
N GLY A 139 -2.20 -16.63 22.66
CA GLY A 139 -1.95 -16.57 24.09
C GLY A 139 -1.80 -15.13 24.59
N GLY A 140 -1.53 -14.96 25.89
CA GLY A 140 -1.35 -13.65 26.51
C GLY A 140 -2.52 -12.70 26.24
N LEU A 141 -2.23 -11.49 25.73
CA LEU A 141 -3.24 -10.47 25.38
C LEU A 141 -4.28 -10.97 24.36
N TRP A 142 -3.92 -11.91 23.50
CA TRP A 142 -4.82 -12.42 22.46
C TRP A 142 -5.65 -13.61 22.92
N ALA A 143 -5.36 -14.21 24.08
CA ALA A 143 -6.11 -15.36 24.59
C ALA A 143 -7.59 -15.00 24.85
N ALA A 144 -7.83 -13.80 25.38
CA ALA A 144 -9.18 -13.28 25.65
C ALA A 144 -9.74 -12.40 24.51
N GLY A 145 -8.95 -12.19 23.45
CA GLY A 145 -9.32 -11.29 22.36
C GLY A 145 -9.00 -9.84 22.64
N GLN A 146 -8.48 -9.14 21.63
CA GLN A 146 -8.09 -7.73 21.76
C GLN A 146 -8.17 -7.01 20.41
N VAL A 147 -8.55 -5.74 20.44
CA VAL A 147 -8.46 -4.85 19.28
C VAL A 147 -7.03 -4.37 19.07
N TYR A 148 -6.63 -4.19 17.83
CA TYR A 148 -5.32 -3.67 17.49
C TYR A 148 -5.41 -2.64 16.36
N THR A 149 -4.45 -1.73 16.38
CA THR A 149 -4.20 -0.80 15.29
C THR A 149 -2.77 -1.02 14.82
N LYS A 150 -2.59 -1.18 13.52
CA LYS A 150 -1.27 -1.31 12.89
C LYS A 150 -1.14 -0.25 11.81
N GLN A 151 -0.18 0.65 11.97
CA GLN A 151 0.24 1.54 10.90
C GLN A 151 1.43 0.95 10.14
N VAL A 152 1.44 1.22 8.85
CA VAL A 152 2.42 0.76 7.89
C VAL A 152 2.93 2.01 7.16
N CYS A 153 4.25 2.23 7.23
CA CYS A 153 5.00 3.39 6.70
C CYS A 153 5.21 4.58 7.67
N ASP A 154 5.18 4.37 8.98
CA ASP A 154 5.75 5.33 9.93
C ASP A 154 7.27 5.39 9.73
N TYR A 155 7.80 6.55 9.33
CA TYR A 155 9.23 6.81 9.11
C TYR A 155 9.92 7.15 10.43
#